data_AF-A0A2H6NGH3-F1
#
_entry.id   AF-A0A2H6NGH3-F1
#
_cell.length_a   1.000
_cell.length_b   1.000
_cell.length_c   1.000
_cell.angle_alpha   90.00
_cell.angle_beta   90.00
_cell.angle_gamma   90.00
#
_symmetry.space_group_name_H-M   'P 1'
#
loop_
_entity.id
_entity.type
_entity.pdbx_description
1 polymer ?
#
loop_
_entity_poly.entity_id
_entity_poly.type
_entity_poly.pdbx_seq_one_letter_code
_entity_poly.pdbx_strand_id
1 'polypeptide(L)'
;VSQGDEALPRVELNKQLTSCDQRTAAVQRVLKELKAQQAFPCLKGWRDEMYNVMPYFCDTPFFRMERAATSLFGVKRYGAHLNGYTWRNDEMHMWLARRALNKPTYPGLLDNLAAGGISSELGVRETLIKECQEEACIPASLATLSKSVGTIR
;
A
#
# COMPACT_ATOMS: atom_id res chain seq x y z
N VAL A 1 -11.71 -15.13 -44.77
CA VAL A 1 -11.97 -15.69 -43.43
C VAL A 1 -11.93 -14.54 -42.45
N SER A 2 -13.10 -14.00 -42.12
CA SER A 2 -13.28 -12.93 -41.14
C SER A 2 -13.11 -13.51 -39.74
N GLN A 3 -11.92 -13.38 -39.16
CA GLN A 3 -11.77 -13.56 -37.72
C GLN A 3 -12.20 -12.25 -37.08
N GLY A 4 -13.38 -12.29 -36.44
CA GLY A 4 -13.88 -11.21 -35.62
C GLY A 4 -12.91 -10.91 -34.49
N ASP A 5 -12.74 -9.63 -34.26
CA ASP A 5 -11.98 -9.02 -33.18
C ASP A 5 -12.73 -9.30 -31.85
N GLU A 6 -12.69 -10.54 -31.35
CA GLU A 6 -13.27 -10.86 -30.04
C GLU A 6 -12.43 -10.20 -28.96
N ALA A 7 -12.85 -8.99 -28.57
CA ALA A 7 -12.22 -8.25 -27.49
C ALA A 7 -12.15 -9.11 -26.23
N LEU A 8 -10.94 -9.23 -25.66
CA LEU A 8 -10.71 -9.96 -24.41
C LEU A 8 -11.70 -9.49 -23.31
N PRO A 9 -12.17 -10.40 -22.44
CA PRO A 9 -12.99 -10.02 -21.29
C PRO A 9 -12.27 -8.95 -20.48
N ARG A 10 -12.93 -7.81 -20.27
CA ARG A 10 -12.37 -6.68 -19.53
C ARG A 10 -13.41 -6.09 -18.59
N VAL A 11 -12.91 -5.54 -17.49
CA VAL A 11 -13.71 -4.80 -16.52
C VAL A 11 -13.43 -3.33 -16.70
N GLU A 12 -14.46 -2.55 -17.02
CA GLU A 12 -14.39 -1.09 -17.14
C GLU A 12 -15.18 -0.43 -16.02
N LEU A 13 -14.68 0.70 -15.50
CA LEU A 13 -15.49 1.58 -14.67
C LEU A 13 -16.52 2.31 -15.53
N ASN A 14 -17.70 2.55 -14.97
CA ASN A 14 -18.75 3.31 -15.66
C ASN A 14 -18.23 4.72 -16.01
N LYS A 15 -18.28 5.06 -17.31
CA LYS A 15 -17.79 6.33 -17.88
C LYS A 15 -18.53 7.56 -17.34
N GLN A 16 -19.72 7.39 -16.77
CA GLN A 16 -20.48 8.47 -16.12
C GLN A 16 -19.90 8.89 -14.76
N LEU A 17 -18.99 8.11 -14.17
CA LEU A 17 -18.28 8.47 -12.95
C LEU A 17 -17.10 9.38 -13.32
N THR A 18 -17.33 10.69 -13.27
CA THR A 18 -16.42 11.69 -13.84
C THR A 18 -15.35 12.16 -12.85
N SER A 19 -15.59 12.05 -11.54
CA SER A 19 -14.63 12.46 -10.50
C SER A 19 -13.97 11.29 -9.76
N CYS A 20 -12.81 11.57 -9.16
CA CYS A 20 -12.10 10.65 -8.26
C CYS A 20 -13.01 10.16 -7.12
N ASP A 21 -13.78 11.05 -6.51
CA ASP A 21 -14.66 10.73 -5.39
C ASP A 21 -15.86 9.88 -5.82
N GLN A 22 -16.46 10.17 -6.98
CA GLN A 22 -17.57 9.37 -7.53
C GLN A 22 -17.12 7.93 -7.80
N ARG A 23 -15.95 7.76 -8.42
CA ARG A 23 -15.36 6.44 -8.67
C ARG A 23 -15.04 5.72 -7.37
N THR A 24 -14.43 6.42 -6.42
CA THR A 24 -14.10 5.90 -5.08
C THR A 24 -15.35 5.39 -4.37
N ALA A 25 -16.40 6.21 -4.29
CA ALA A 25 -17.65 5.85 -3.62
C ALA A 25 -18.34 4.66 -4.31
N ALA A 26 -18.39 4.65 -5.64
CA ALA A 26 -19.01 3.58 -6.41
C ALA A 26 -18.28 2.24 -6.21
N VAL A 27 -16.95 2.23 -6.30
CA VAL A 27 -16.13 1.04 -6.08
C VAL A 27 -16.24 0.58 -4.63
N GLN A 28 -16.15 1.50 -3.67
CA GLN A 28 -16.25 1.17 -2.24
C GLN A 28 -17.58 0.50 -1.90
N ARG A 29 -18.69 0.93 -2.49
CA ARG A 29 -20.00 0.28 -2.30
C ARG A 29 -19.96 -1.19 -2.74
N VAL A 30 -19.46 -1.46 -3.95
CA VAL A 30 -19.32 -2.82 -4.48
C VAL A 30 -18.40 -3.66 -3.60
N LEU A 31 -17.26 -3.11 -3.17
CA LEU A 31 -16.31 -3.82 -2.29
C LEU A 31 -16.92 -4.16 -0.92
N LYS A 32 -17.76 -3.28 -0.36
CA LYS A 32 -18.47 -3.56 0.90
C LYS A 32 -19.50 -4.67 0.73
N GLU A 33 -20.23 -4.71 -0.38
CA GLU A 33 -21.16 -5.81 -0.70
C GLU A 33 -20.42 -7.14 -0.85
N LEU A 34 -19.32 -7.16 -1.61
CA LEU A 34 -18.47 -8.35 -1.79
C LEU A 34 -17.84 -8.81 -0.47
N LYS A 35 -17.45 -7.87 0.40
CA LYS A 35 -16.97 -8.18 1.75
C LYS A 35 -18.07 -8.83 2.59
N ALA A 36 -19.30 -8.29 2.57
CA ALA A 36 -20.43 -8.82 3.32
C ALA A 36 -20.80 -10.25 2.86
N GLN A 37 -20.69 -10.51 1.56
CA GLN A 37 -20.88 -11.84 0.97
C GLN A 37 -19.69 -12.78 1.22
N GLN A 38 -18.60 -12.29 1.83
CA GLN A 38 -17.35 -13.02 2.00
C GLN A 38 -16.79 -13.59 0.68
N ALA A 39 -17.05 -12.90 -0.44
CA ALA A 39 -16.75 -13.40 -1.79
C ALA A 39 -15.24 -13.62 -2.02
N PHE A 40 -14.40 -12.85 -1.31
CA PHE A 40 -12.94 -12.93 -1.45
C PHE A 40 -12.24 -12.95 -0.09
N PRO A 41 -11.29 -13.88 0.16
CA PRO A 41 -10.55 -13.97 1.42
C PRO A 41 -9.79 -12.69 1.79
N CYS A 42 -9.23 -11.98 0.81
CA CYS A 42 -8.47 -10.74 1.05
C CYS A 42 -9.31 -9.63 1.70
N LEU A 43 -10.62 -9.55 1.39
CA LEU A 43 -11.54 -8.56 1.95
C LEU A 43 -11.83 -8.78 3.44
N LYS A 44 -11.46 -9.94 4.01
CA LYS A 44 -11.48 -10.14 5.48
C LYS A 44 -10.47 -9.24 6.18
N GLY A 45 -9.37 -8.88 5.52
CA GLY A 45 -8.32 -8.01 6.03
C GLY A 45 -8.56 -6.52 5.80
N TRP A 46 -9.83 -6.07 5.85
CA TRP A 46 -10.23 -4.68 5.72
C TRP A 46 -9.61 -3.83 6.85
N ARG A 47 -9.04 -2.66 6.51
CA ARG A 47 -8.30 -1.83 7.46
C ARG A 47 -8.80 -0.39 7.57
N ASP A 48 -9.82 -0.02 6.79
CA ASP A 48 -10.25 1.37 6.64
C ASP A 48 -9.07 2.26 6.20
N GLU A 49 -8.26 1.73 5.29
CA GLU A 49 -7.04 2.35 4.80
C GLU A 49 -7.09 2.36 3.27
N MET A 50 -7.29 3.55 2.72
CA MET A 50 -7.44 3.73 1.28
C MET A 50 -6.07 3.95 0.64
N TYR A 51 -5.84 3.33 -0.52
CA TYR A 51 -4.66 3.56 -1.38
C TYR A 51 -5.07 4.32 -2.64
N ASN A 52 -4.16 5.14 -3.15
CA ASN A 52 -4.35 5.81 -4.44
C ASN A 52 -4.23 4.81 -5.59
N VAL A 53 -5.21 4.81 -6.49
CA VAL A 53 -5.17 4.02 -7.74
C VAL A 53 -4.75 4.94 -8.87
N MET A 54 -3.59 4.66 -9.45
CA MET A 54 -2.94 5.54 -10.43
C MET A 54 -2.03 4.74 -11.37
N PRO A 55 -1.81 5.20 -12.63
CA PRO A 55 -0.97 4.49 -13.59
C PRO A 55 0.51 4.39 -13.16
N TYR A 56 1.07 5.51 -12.71
CA TYR A 56 2.43 5.64 -12.22
C TYR A 56 2.51 6.36 -10.87
N PHE A 57 3.65 6.20 -10.18
CA PHE A 57 3.87 6.87 -8.89
C PHE A 57 3.87 8.39 -9.07
N CYS A 58 3.24 9.13 -8.15
CA CYS A 58 3.00 10.58 -8.20
C CYS A 58 2.03 11.10 -9.29
N ASP A 59 1.40 10.24 -10.10
CA ASP A 59 0.30 10.69 -10.96
C ASP A 59 -0.91 11.15 -10.12
N THR A 60 -1.75 11.99 -10.70
CA THR A 60 -3.07 12.32 -10.12
C THR A 60 -3.87 11.03 -9.93
N PRO A 61 -4.34 10.70 -8.70
CA PRO A 61 -5.12 9.50 -8.46
C PRO A 61 -6.40 9.45 -9.31
N PHE A 62 -6.62 8.33 -10.00
CA PHE A 62 -7.83 8.12 -10.78
C PHE A 62 -9.05 7.90 -9.88
N PHE A 63 -8.84 7.19 -8.77
CA PHE A 63 -9.73 7.00 -7.63
C PHE A 63 -8.93 6.41 -6.45
N ARG A 64 -9.58 6.16 -5.31
CA ARG A 64 -8.99 5.50 -4.15
C ARG A 64 -9.67 4.16 -3.89
N MET A 65 -8.93 3.18 -3.37
CA MET A 65 -9.43 1.84 -3.10
C MET A 65 -8.94 1.32 -1.76
N GLU A 66 -9.79 0.60 -1.03
CA GLU A 66 -9.41 -0.07 0.21
C GLU A 66 -8.19 -0.98 -0.02
N ARG A 67 -7.19 -0.86 0.85
CA ARG A 67 -5.93 -1.62 0.80
C ARG A 67 -6.15 -3.11 0.63
N ALA A 68 -7.12 -3.67 1.34
CA ALA A 68 -7.46 -5.10 1.27
C ALA A 68 -7.92 -5.57 -0.11
N ALA A 69 -8.54 -4.68 -0.91
CA ALA A 69 -9.08 -4.99 -2.22
C ALA A 69 -8.07 -4.83 -3.37
N THR A 70 -7.00 -4.05 -3.18
CA THR A 70 -6.04 -3.71 -4.24
C THR A 70 -5.46 -4.92 -5.00
N SER A 71 -5.22 -6.05 -4.31
CA SER A 71 -4.72 -7.27 -4.93
C SER A 71 -5.71 -7.95 -5.87
N LEU A 72 -7.02 -7.74 -5.70
CA LEU A 72 -8.05 -8.29 -6.60
C LEU A 72 -7.99 -7.67 -7.99
N PHE A 73 -7.59 -6.40 -8.06
CA PHE A 73 -7.62 -5.61 -9.29
C PHE A 73 -6.23 -5.43 -9.91
N GLY A 74 -5.20 -6.09 -9.36
CA GLY A 74 -3.81 -5.92 -9.81
C GLY A 74 -3.31 -4.48 -9.68
N VAL A 75 -3.87 -3.71 -8.74
CA VAL A 75 -3.48 -2.31 -8.54
C VAL A 75 -2.08 -2.25 -7.94
N LYS A 76 -1.23 -1.39 -8.51
CA LYS A 76 0.11 -1.11 -7.98
C LYS A 76 -0.03 -0.52 -6.57
N ARG A 77 0.74 -1.08 -5.64
CA ARG A 77 0.86 -0.56 -4.27
C ARG A 77 2.25 0.00 -4.07
N TYR A 78 2.34 1.02 -3.24
CA TYR A 78 3.60 1.67 -2.90
C TYR A 78 3.82 1.57 -1.40
N GLY A 79 5.09 1.54 -0.99
CA GLY A 79 5.48 1.45 0.41
C GLY A 79 6.81 2.15 0.66
N ALA A 80 7.03 2.52 1.91
CA ALA A 80 8.28 3.09 2.40
C ALA A 80 8.94 2.06 3.33
N HIS A 81 10.25 1.83 3.13
CA HIS A 81 11.04 0.87 3.89
C HIS A 81 12.30 1.56 4.42
N LEU A 82 12.56 1.44 5.73
CA LEU A 82 13.73 2.03 6.37
C LEU A 82 14.83 1.00 6.62
N ASN A 83 16.01 1.27 6.07
CA ASN A 83 17.23 0.57 6.43
C ASN A 83 17.95 1.35 7.54
N GLY A 84 17.85 0.89 8.79
CA GLY A 84 18.57 1.48 9.91
C GLY A 84 19.83 0.69 10.25
N TYR A 85 20.96 1.38 10.32
CA TYR A 85 22.25 0.76 10.61
C TYR A 85 23.13 1.66 11.49
N THR A 86 24.17 1.07 12.05
CA THR A 86 25.20 1.73 12.87
C THR A 86 26.56 1.11 12.58
N TRP A 87 27.64 1.78 12.99
CA TRP A 87 29.00 1.29 12.86
C TRP A 87 29.55 1.01 14.26
N ARG A 88 30.16 -0.16 14.45
CA ARG A 88 30.83 -0.56 15.69
C ARG A 88 32.15 -1.24 15.31
N ASN A 89 33.28 -0.74 15.81
CA ASN A 89 34.62 -1.28 15.48
C ASN A 89 34.83 -1.45 13.96
N ASP A 90 34.48 -0.42 13.18
CA ASP A 90 34.53 -0.43 11.70
C ASP A 90 33.66 -1.48 10.99
N GLU A 91 32.75 -2.14 11.72
CA GLU A 91 31.78 -3.09 11.16
C GLU A 91 30.36 -2.51 11.13
N MET A 92 29.71 -2.63 9.97
CA MET A 92 28.32 -2.19 9.79
C MET A 92 27.36 -3.20 10.40
N HIS A 93 26.49 -2.71 11.28
CA HIS A 93 25.43 -3.47 11.93
C HIS A 93 24.07 -2.92 11.52
N MET A 94 23.14 -3.79 11.16
CA MET A 94 21.80 -3.40 10.73
C MET A 94 20.75 -3.86 11.74
N TRP A 95 19.77 -3.00 12.01
CA TRP A 95 18.60 -3.36 12.78
C TRP A 95 17.57 -4.05 11.88
N LEU A 96 17.16 -5.26 12.27
CA LEU A 96 16.06 -5.99 11.65
C LEU A 96 14.93 -6.11 12.66
N ALA A 97 13.72 -5.75 12.25
CA ALA A 97 12.54 -5.95 13.09
C ALA A 97 12.07 -7.41 12.98
N ARG A 98 11.37 -7.88 14.01
CA ARG A 98 10.54 -9.08 13.94
C ARG A 98 9.09 -8.68 14.02
N ARG A 99 8.31 -9.03 13.01
CA ARG A 99 6.90 -8.67 12.91
C ARG A 99 6.12 -9.29 14.07
N ALA A 100 5.25 -8.51 14.69
CA ALA A 100 4.37 -8.98 15.76
C ALA A 100 3.48 -10.13 15.26
N LEU A 101 3.20 -11.11 16.14
CA LEU A 101 2.41 -12.30 15.78
C LEU A 101 0.96 -11.99 15.44
N ASN A 102 0.46 -10.82 15.84
CA ASN A 102 -0.89 -10.34 15.54
C ASN A 102 -0.98 -9.56 14.23
N LYS A 103 0.12 -9.32 13.50
CA LYS A 103 0.06 -8.64 12.20
C LYS A 103 -0.73 -9.51 11.21
N PRO A 104 -1.68 -8.93 10.45
CA PRO A 104 -2.53 -9.69 9.54
C PRO A 104 -1.77 -10.31 8.35
N THR A 105 -0.56 -9.83 8.08
CA THR A 105 0.31 -10.34 7.02
C THR A 105 1.69 -10.64 7.59
N TYR A 106 2.20 -11.83 7.27
CA TYR A 106 3.55 -12.30 7.61
C TYR A 106 3.92 -12.20 9.11
N PRO A 107 3.10 -12.72 10.03
CA PRO A 107 3.39 -12.67 11.46
C PRO A 107 4.69 -13.41 11.80
N GLY A 108 5.52 -12.85 12.68
CA GLY A 108 6.74 -13.48 13.21
C GLY A 108 7.97 -13.46 12.29
N LEU A 109 7.82 -13.04 11.03
CA LEU A 109 8.93 -12.95 10.08
C LEU A 109 9.82 -11.74 10.36
N LEU A 110 11.04 -11.76 9.82
CA LEU A 110 11.95 -10.62 9.83
C LEU A 110 11.47 -9.54 8.84
N ASP A 111 11.77 -8.28 9.16
CA ASP A 111 11.41 -7.11 8.37
C ASP A 111 12.52 -6.04 8.44
N ASN A 112 12.37 -4.99 7.65
CA ASN A 112 13.15 -3.76 7.80
C ASN A 112 12.94 -3.15 9.21
N LEU A 113 13.77 -2.16 9.59
CA LEU A 113 13.63 -1.49 10.90
C LEU A 113 12.23 -0.88 11.07
N ALA A 114 11.69 -0.29 10.00
CA ALA A 114 10.30 0.14 9.90
C ALA A 114 9.85 0.03 8.44
N ALA A 115 8.63 -0.41 8.19
CA ALA A 115 8.09 -0.49 6.84
C ALA A 115 6.57 -0.44 6.81
N GLY A 116 6.02 0.34 5.87
CA GLY A 116 4.58 0.43 5.68
C GLY A 116 4.20 0.83 4.27
N GLY A 117 2.94 0.57 3.94
CA GLY A 117 2.39 1.00 2.66
C GLY A 117 1.97 2.45 2.70
N ILE A 118 2.04 3.12 1.56
CA ILE A 118 1.69 4.55 1.43
C ILE A 118 0.18 4.65 1.22
N SER A 119 -0.53 5.18 2.22
CA SER A 119 -1.97 5.43 2.13
C SER A 119 -2.30 6.63 1.23
N SER A 120 -3.57 6.82 0.90
CA SER A 120 -4.01 7.91 0.03
C SER A 120 -3.85 9.31 0.63
N GLU A 121 -3.63 9.38 1.94
CA GLU A 121 -3.56 10.62 2.74
C GLU A 121 -2.13 11.06 3.02
N LEU A 122 -1.15 10.18 2.79
CA LEU A 122 0.25 10.38 3.16
C LEU A 122 1.16 10.34 1.93
N GLY A 123 2.25 11.12 1.97
CA GLY A 123 3.38 10.96 1.08
C GLY A 123 4.38 9.93 1.61
N VAL A 124 5.48 9.74 0.88
CA VAL A 124 6.55 8.80 1.25
C VAL A 124 7.15 9.16 2.61
N ARG A 125 7.44 10.44 2.84
CA ARG A 125 8.14 10.90 4.04
C ARG A 125 7.22 10.82 5.26
N GLU A 126 5.97 11.23 5.11
CA GLU A 126 4.96 11.18 6.15
C GLU A 126 4.68 9.73 6.55
N THR A 127 4.55 8.83 5.58
CA THR A 127 4.43 7.38 5.81
C THR A 127 5.65 6.87 6.58
N LEU A 128 6.86 7.16 6.12
CA LEU A 128 8.08 6.71 6.78
C LEU A 128 8.15 7.17 8.25
N ILE A 129 7.85 8.43 8.52
CA ILE A 129 7.86 8.99 9.89
C ILE A 129 6.81 8.31 10.78
N LYS A 130 5.58 8.14 10.27
CA LYS A 130 4.50 7.42 10.97
C LYS A 130 4.93 6.00 11.35
N GLU A 131 5.41 5.24 10.37
CA GLU A 131 5.79 3.82 10.57
C GLU A 131 7.01 3.70 11.50
N CYS A 132 7.99 4.61 11.41
CA CYS A 132 9.11 4.66 12.35
C CYS A 132 8.65 4.81 13.81
N GLN A 133 7.67 5.67 14.05
CA GLN A 133 7.12 5.89 15.38
C GLN A 133 6.32 4.68 15.87
N GLU A 134 5.45 4.13 15.02
CA GLU A 134 4.55 3.02 15.37
C GLU A 134 5.27 1.68 15.55
N GLU A 135 6.28 1.39 14.73
CA GLU A 135 6.91 0.06 14.69
C GLU A 135 8.23 -0.01 15.46
N ALA A 136 8.95 1.11 15.58
CA ALA A 136 10.29 1.14 16.18
C ALA A 136 10.44 2.19 17.30
N CYS A 137 9.36 2.91 17.66
CA CYS A 137 9.38 4.01 18.63
C CYS A 137 10.43 5.08 18.31
N ILE A 138 10.76 5.26 17.02
CA ILE A 138 11.73 6.26 16.57
C ILE A 138 11.01 7.61 16.45
N PRO A 139 11.45 8.65 17.18
CA PRO A 139 10.80 9.95 17.15
C PRO A 139 10.94 10.61 15.79
N ALA A 140 9.97 11.46 15.44
CA ALA A 140 9.96 12.21 14.18
C ALA A 140 11.24 13.06 13.98
N SER A 141 11.80 13.62 15.05
CA SER A 141 13.06 14.38 15.01
C SER A 141 14.24 13.56 14.48
N LEU A 142 14.25 12.24 14.71
CA LEU A 142 15.26 11.34 14.18
C LEU A 142 14.86 10.77 12.82
N ALA A 143 13.60 10.33 12.66
CA ALA A 143 13.10 9.76 11.40
C ALA A 143 13.23 10.74 10.22
N THR A 144 13.08 12.04 10.48
CA THR A 144 13.23 13.10 9.46
C THR A 144 14.65 13.24 8.91
N LEU A 145 15.67 12.71 9.58
CA LEU A 145 17.06 12.70 9.13
C LEU A 145 17.36 11.58 8.12
N SER A 146 16.41 10.67 7.90
CA SER A 146 16.55 9.61 6.90
C SER A 146 16.78 10.18 5.50
N LYS A 147 17.59 9.48 4.70
CA LYS A 147 17.92 9.86 3.31
C LYS A 147 17.28 8.87 2.35
N SER A 148 16.64 9.38 1.31
CA SER A 148 16.14 8.55 0.22
C SER A 148 17.33 7.96 -0.56
N VAL A 149 17.29 6.65 -0.81
CA VAL A 149 18.38 5.92 -1.50
C VAL A 149 17.93 5.21 -2.77
N GLY A 150 16.66 5.38 -3.19
CA GLY A 150 16.13 4.81 -4.42
C GLY A 150 14.82 4.06 -4.22
N THR A 151 14.46 3.23 -5.21
CA THR A 151 13.24 2.41 -5.24
C THR A 151 13.53 1.03 -5.84
N ILE A 152 12.76 0.02 -5.43
CA ILE A 152 12.76 -1.33 -6.00
C ILE A 152 11.42 -1.50 -6.73
N ARG A 153 11.43 -2.12 -7.92
CA ARG A 153 10.25 -2.33 -8.78
C ARG A 153 10.00 -3.80 -9.05
#